data_AF-A0A6M9PS30-F1
#
_entry.id   AF-A0A6M9PS30-F1
#
_cell.length_a   1.000
_cell.length_b   1.000
_cell.length_c   1.000
_cell.angle_alpha   90.00
_cell.angle_beta   90.00
_cell.angle_gamma   90.00
#
_symmetry.space_group_name_H-M   'P 1'
#
loop_
_entity.id
_entity.type
_entity.pdbx_description
1 polymer ?
#
loop_
_entity_poly.entity_id
_entity_poly.type
_entity_poly.pdbx_seq_one_letter_code
_entity_poly.pdbx_strand_id
1 'polypeptide(L)' 'MKTEKAQDLFYELLDQWTAYHKAARELRSEVTEAFANVANGVATNPNLGVLAMLESMERSERKLQEKMDELMNSIDK' A
#
# COMPACT_ATOMS: atom_id res chain seq x y z
N MET A 1 -27.03 -13.91 -4.69
CA MET A 1 -26.64 -13.36 -6.01
C MET A 1 -26.05 -11.95 -6.02
N LYS A 2 -26.62 -10.92 -5.35
CA LYS A 2 -25.96 -9.58 -5.25
C LYS A 2 -24.91 -9.52 -4.14
N THR A 3 -25.16 -10.17 -3.02
CA THR A 3 -24.27 -10.21 -1.85
C THR A 3 -23.03 -11.08 -2.05
N GLU A 4 -23.14 -12.25 -2.69
CA GLU A 4 -21.99 -13.13 -2.99
C GLU A 4 -20.96 -12.42 -3.88
N LYS A 5 -21.41 -11.75 -4.96
CA LYS A 5 -20.51 -10.98 -5.83
C LYS A 5 -19.82 -9.82 -5.12
N ALA A 6 -20.52 -9.17 -4.19
CA ALA A 6 -19.94 -8.09 -3.39
C ALA A 6 -18.92 -8.64 -2.39
N GLN A 7 -19.18 -9.82 -1.82
CA GLN A 7 -18.26 -10.52 -0.94
C GLN A 7 -16.99 -10.98 -1.68
N ASP A 8 -17.13 -11.55 -2.88
CA ASP A 8 -16.00 -11.94 -3.73
C ASP A 8 -15.12 -10.72 -4.07
N LEU A 9 -15.74 -9.61 -4.48
CA LEU A 9 -15.03 -8.37 -4.78
C LEU A 9 -14.33 -7.78 -3.55
N PHE A 10 -14.95 -7.87 -2.38
CA PHE A 10 -14.33 -7.41 -1.13
C PHE A 10 -13.06 -8.19 -0.82
N TYR A 11 -13.09 -9.52 -0.93
CA TYR A 11 -11.89 -10.33 -0.70
C TYR A 11 -10.80 -10.09 -1.74
N GLU A 12 -11.16 -9.87 -3.01
CA GLU A 12 -10.18 -9.50 -4.04
C GLU A 12 -9.50 -8.16 -3.71
N LEU A 13 -10.26 -7.15 -3.29
CA LEU A 13 -9.72 -5.86 -2.87
C LEU A 13 -8.86 -5.97 -1.61
N LEU A 14 -9.26 -6.82 -0.67
CA LEU A 14 -8.51 -7.09 0.56
C LEU A 14 -7.16 -7.76 0.29
N ASP A 15 -7.13 -8.73 -0.62
CA ASP A 15 -5.90 -9.41 -1.05
C ASP A 15 -4.94 -8.42 -1.72
N GLN A 16 -5.47 -7.59 -2.64
CA GLN A 16 -4.69 -6.54 -3.30
C GLN A 16 -4.15 -5.54 -2.27
N TRP A 17 -4.99 -5.06 -1.36
CA TRP A 17 -4.58 -4.11 -0.31
C TRP A 17 -3.47 -4.69 0.56
N THR A 18 -3.60 -5.96 0.98
CA THR A 18 -2.61 -6.66 1.79
C THR A 18 -1.27 -6.79 1.07
N ALA A 19 -1.29 -7.11 -0.23
CA ALA A 19 -0.08 -7.21 -1.04
C ALA A 19 0.64 -5.86 -1.15
N TYR A 20 -0.09 -4.78 -1.43
CA TYR A 20 0.47 -3.42 -1.48
C TYR A 20 1.00 -2.98 -0.12
N HIS A 21 0.26 -3.21 0.95
CA HIS A 21 0.66 -2.85 2.31
C HIS A 21 1.98 -3.52 2.68
N LYS A 22 2.12 -4.82 2.38
CA LYS A 22 3.35 -5.57 2.63
C LYS A 22 4.54 -5.01 1.82
N ALA A 23 4.36 -4.81 0.52
CA ALA A 23 5.40 -4.28 -0.35
C ALA A 23 5.84 -2.87 0.05
N ALA A 24 4.88 -1.99 0.37
CA ALA A 24 5.16 -0.64 0.85
C ALA A 24 5.92 -0.66 2.18
N ARG A 25 5.56 -1.56 3.09
CA ARG A 25 6.24 -1.72 4.38
C ARG A 25 7.68 -2.20 4.22
N GLU A 26 7.92 -3.18 3.35
CA GLU A 26 9.27 -3.68 3.04
C GLU A 26 10.12 -2.54 2.45
N LEU A 27 9.61 -1.85 1.42
CA LEU A 27 10.30 -0.72 0.80
C LEU A 27 10.57 0.42 1.78
N ARG A 28 9.62 0.74 2.67
CA ARG A 28 9.81 1.75 3.72
C ARG A 28 10.93 1.36 4.68
N SER A 29 11.05 0.07 5.01
CA SER A 29 12.14 -0.44 5.85
C SER A 29 13.49 -0.22 5.17
N GLU A 30 13.61 -0.59 3.89
CA GLU A 30 14.83 -0.38 3.10
C GLU A 30 15.20 1.10 2.99
N VAL A 31 14.22 1.97 2.75
CA VAL A 31 14.42 3.43 2.70
C VAL A 31 14.91 3.96 4.05
N THR A 32 14.31 3.50 5.15
CA THR A 32 14.68 3.91 6.50
C THR A 32 16.11 3.49 6.83
N GLU A 33 16.48 2.26 6.48
CA GLU A 33 17.84 1.76 6.64
C GLU A 33 18.84 2.54 5.78
N ALA A 34 18.49 2.85 4.52
CA ALA A 34 19.33 3.65 3.64
C ALA A 34 19.59 5.05 4.23
N PHE A 35 18.56 5.72 4.78
CA PHE A 35 18.74 7.01 5.45
C PHE A 35 19.56 6.90 6.73
N ALA A 36 19.40 5.84 7.52
CA ALA A 36 20.23 5.60 8.70
C ALA A 36 21.70 5.42 8.32
N ASN A 37 21.99 4.69 7.24
CA ASN A 37 23.35 4.49 6.73
C ASN A 37 23.98 5.80 6.24
N VAL A 38 23.19 6.70 5.64
CA VAL A 38 23.65 8.06 5.29
C VAL A 38 23.97 8.89 6.52
N ALA A 39 23.08 8.89 7.51
CA ALA A 39 23.28 9.65 8.75
C ALA A 39 24.54 9.21 9.50
N ASN A 40 24.89 7.93 9.41
CA ASN A 40 26.11 7.36 9.97
C ASN A 40 27.36 7.56 9.08
N GLY A 41 27.24 8.21 7.92
CA GLY A 41 28.34 8.46 6.98
C GLY A 41 28.83 7.21 6.23
N VAL A 42 28.04 6.13 6.23
CA VAL A 42 28.39 4.83 5.64
C VAL A 42 27.92 4.70 4.18
N ALA A 43 26.94 5.51 3.76
CA ALA A 43 26.33 5.41 2.43
C ALA A 43 25.87 6.77 1.87
N THR A 44 25.43 6.76 0.60
CA THR A 44 24.76 7.89 -0.07
C THR A 44 23.24 7.78 -0.01
N ASN A 45 22.55 8.91 -0.21
CA ASN A 45 21.09 8.97 -0.16
C ASN A 45 20.39 7.92 -1.05
N PRO A 46 19.24 7.39 -0.61
CA PRO A 46 18.41 6.55 -1.45
C PRO A 46 18.00 7.30 -2.72
N ASN A 47 17.87 6.56 -3.83
CA ASN A 47 17.55 7.19 -5.11
C ASN A 47 16.12 7.79 -5.10
N LEU A 48 15.91 8.87 -5.87
CA LEU A 48 14.60 9.53 -5.96
C LEU A 48 13.50 8.61 -6.50
N GLY A 49 13.86 7.59 -7.29
CA GLY A 49 12.92 6.61 -7.83
C GLY A 49 12.28 5.74 -6.75
N VAL A 50 13.06 5.33 -5.74
CA VAL A 50 12.62 4.53 -4.60
C VAL A 50 11.64 5.33 -3.74
N LEU A 51 11.93 6.62 -3.50
CA LEU A 51 11.01 7.50 -2.78
C LEU A 51 9.68 7.69 -3.54
N ALA A 52 9.74 7.89 -4.85
CA ALA A 52 8.56 8.00 -5.69
C ALA A 52 7.76 6.68 -5.75
N MET A 53 8.44 5.53 -5.75
CA MET A 53 7.81 4.21 -5.68
C MET A 53 7.06 4.03 -4.36
N LEU A 54 7.68 4.39 -3.22
CA LEU A 54 7.05 4.32 -1.91
C LEU A 54 5.78 5.18 -1.85
N GLU A 55 5.87 6.43 -2.32
CA GLU A 55 4.70 7.33 -2.38
C GLU A 55 3.59 6.77 -3.28
N SER A 56 3.95 6.21 -4.44
CA SER A 56 3.00 5.59 -5.37
C SER A 56 2.28 4.39 -4.75
N MET A 57 3.00 3.55 -3.99
CA MET A 57 2.42 2.41 -3.28
C MET A 57 1.45 2.87 -2.19
N GLU A 58 1.82 3.86 -1.37
CA GLU A 58 0.96 4.43 -0.33
C GLU A 58 -0.34 5.03 -0.91
N ARG A 59 -0.23 5.71 -2.06
CA ARG A 59 -1.41 6.23 -2.78
C ARG A 59 -2.31 5.10 -3.30
N SER A 60 -1.72 4.00 -3.75
CA SER A 60 -2.47 2.84 -4.25
C SER A 60 -3.20 2.12 -3.12
N GLU A 61 -2.55 1.95 -1.97
CA GLU A 61 -3.15 1.39 -0.75
C GLU A 61 -4.37 2.21 -0.30
N ARG A 62 -4.25 3.55 -0.27
CA ARG A 62 -5.36 4.44 0.11
C ARG A 62 -6.57 4.30 -0.82
N LYS A 63 -6.33 4.24 -2.14
CA LYS A 63 -7.40 4.05 -3.13
C LYS A 63 -8.11 2.71 -2.98
N LEU A 64 -7.38 1.65 -2.62
CA LEU A 64 -7.99 0.34 -2.37
C LEU A 64 -8.86 0.39 -1.10
N GLN A 65 -8.41 1.09 -0.06
CA GLN A 65 -9.22 1.31 1.13
C GLN A 65 -10.50 2.10 0.85
N GLU A 66 -10.40 3.20 0.10
CA GLU A 66 -11.58 3.98 -0.33
C GLU A 66 -12.60 3.11 -1.10
N LYS A 67 -12.13 2.24 -2.00
CA LYS A 67 -13.01 1.30 -2.72
C LYS A 67 -13.67 0.27 -1.83
N MET A 68 -12.95 -0.25 -0.83
CA MET A 68 -13.53 -1.17 0.15
C MET A 68 -14.62 -0.47 0.98
N ASP A 69 -14.38 0.76 1.40
CA ASP A 69 -15.36 1.57 2.15
C ASP A 69 -16.60 1.88 1.29
N GLU A 70 -16.42 2.27 0.02
CA GLU A 70 -17.52 2.48 -0.93
C GLU A 70 -18.36 1.21 -1.13
N LEU A 71 -17.70 0.06 -1.27
CA LEU A 71 -18.36 -1.24 -1.43
C LEU A 71 -19.19 -1.58 -0.19
N MET A 72 -18.63 -1.44 1.01
CA MET A 72 -19.34 -1.68 2.28
C MET A 72 -20.56 -0.77 2.43
N ASN A 73 -20.40 0.54 2.18
CA ASN A 73 -21.49 1.51 2.23
C ASN A 73 -22.60 1.25 1.19
N SER A 74 -22.30 0.52 0.11
CA SER A 74 -23.28 0.14 -0.91
C SER A 74 -24.10 -1.10 -0.55
N ILE A 75 -23.61 -1.92 0.40
CA ILE A 75 -24.28 -3.14 0.89
C ILE A 75 -25.23 -2.80 2.05
N ASP A 76 -24.88 -1.79 2.86
CA ASP A 76 -25.69 -1.35 4.01
C ASP A 76 -26.93 -0.50 3.64
N LYS A 77 -27.14 -0.19 2.34
CA LYS A 77 -28.29 0.57 1.81
C LYS A 77 -29.29 -0.33 1.09
#